data_AF-A0A662IF88-F1
#
_entry.id   AF-A0A662IF88-F1
#
_cell.length_a   1.000
_cell.length_b   1.000
_cell.length_c   1.000
_cell.angle_alpha   90.00
_cell.angle_beta   90.00
_cell.angle_gamma   90.00
#
_symmetry.space_group_name_H-M   'P 1'
#
loop_
_entity.id
_entity.type
_entity.pdbx_description
1 polymer ?
#
loop_
_entity_poly.entity_id
_entity_poly.type
_entity_poly.pdbx_seq_one_letter_code
_entity_poly.pdbx_strand_id
1 'polypeptide(L)' 'MYVLELARRRKSVRAYASSPIELGDVLYALRAAIQAPSGANQQPWRFIIITDPEVKARVRRVCEE' A
#
# COMPACT_ATOMS: atom_id res chain seq x y z
N MET A 1 16.27 10.68 10.67
CA MET A 1 16.29 9.23 10.38
C MET A 1 16.73 9.06 8.93
N TYR A 2 17.75 8.23 8.67
CA TYR A 2 18.27 8.04 7.32
C TYR A 2 17.52 6.91 6.58
N VAL A 3 17.52 6.94 5.24
CA VAL A 3 16.84 5.94 4.39
C VAL A 3 17.30 4.50 4.72
N LEU A 4 18.60 4.31 4.94
CA LEU A 4 19.15 3.00 5.31
C LEU A 4 18.60 2.46 6.63
N GLU A 5 18.36 3.34 7.61
CA GLU A 5 17.80 2.96 8.91
C GLU A 5 16.33 2.53 8.76
N LEU A 6 15.55 3.30 7.99
CA LEU A 6 14.16 2.95 7.66
C LEU A 6 14.06 1.57 6.99
N ALA A 7 14.92 1.31 6.00
CA ALA A 7 14.94 0.05 5.28
C ALA A 7 15.24 -1.14 6.22
N ARG A 8 16.19 -0.99 7.16
CA ARG A 8 16.52 -2.03 8.15
C ARG A 8 15.40 -2.27 9.17
N ARG A 9 14.63 -1.23 9.51
CA ARG A 9 13.54 -1.31 10.51
C ARG A 9 12.23 -1.86 9.96
N ARG A 10 12.05 -1.91 8.64
CA ARG A 10 10.84 -2.40 7.98
C ARG A 10 10.53 -3.85 8.39
N LYS A 11 9.29 -4.08 8.83
CA LYS A 11 8.75 -5.42 9.13
C LYS A 11 7.41 -5.61 8.43
N SER A 12 7.04 -6.85 8.17
CA SER A 12 5.68 -7.18 7.71
C SER A 12 4.75 -7.20 8.92
N VAL A 13 3.77 -6.30 8.94
CA VAL A 13 2.76 -6.18 10.00
C VAL A 13 1.54 -7.02 9.59
N ARG A 14 0.92 -7.76 10.53
CA ARG A 14 -0.23 -8.63 10.27
C ARG A 14 -1.41 -8.40 11.23
N ALA A 15 -1.28 -7.47 12.16
CA ALA A 15 -2.33 -7.03 13.07
C ALA A 15 -2.41 -5.50 13.00
N TYR A 16 -3.60 -4.98 12.74
CA TYR A 16 -3.85 -3.56 12.53
C TYR A 16 -4.96 -3.07 13.46
N ALA A 17 -4.90 -1.80 13.85
CA ALA A 17 -6.01 -1.16 14.54
C ALA A 17 -7.23 -1.04 13.62
N SER A 18 -8.43 -1.06 14.20
CA SER A 18 -9.70 -0.86 13.47
C SER A 18 -10.01 0.60 13.15
N SER A 19 -9.16 1.54 13.61
CA SER A 19 -9.31 2.96 13.33
C SER A 19 -9.24 3.22 11.82
N PRO A 20 -10.12 4.06 11.26
CA PRO A 20 -10.03 4.44 9.87
C PRO A 20 -8.71 5.20 9.61
N ILE A 21 -8.26 5.15 8.36
CA ILE A 21 -7.13 5.95 7.88
C ILE A 21 -7.64 7.05 6.96
N GLU A 22 -6.99 8.20 6.99
CA GLU A 22 -7.31 9.29 6.09
C GLU A 22 -6.92 8.92 4.65
N LEU A 23 -7.83 9.16 3.70
CA LEU A 23 -7.55 8.88 2.28
C LEU A 23 -6.32 9.66 1.79
N GLY A 24 -6.07 10.84 2.34
CA GLY A 24 -4.91 11.67 2.02
C GLY A 24 -3.57 10.96 2.24
N ASP A 25 -3.45 10.16 3.30
CA ASP A 25 -2.24 9.40 3.62
C ASP A 25 -2.00 8.27 2.61
N VAL A 26 -3.07 7.58 2.20
CA VAL A 26 -3.01 6.55 1.16
C VAL A 26 -2.55 7.17 -0.16
N LEU A 27 -3.14 8.30 -0.55
CA LEU A 27 -2.76 9.00 -1.78
C LEU A 27 -1.33 9.54 -1.72
N TYR A 28 -0.85 9.97 -0.55
CA TYR A 28 0.54 10.37 -0.37
C TYR A 28 1.50 9.20 -0.62
N ALA A 29 1.21 8.02 -0.06
CA ALA A 29 2.00 6.82 -0.30
C ALA A 29 2.04 6.43 -1.79
N LEU A 30 0.90 6.53 -2.49
CA LEU A 30 0.84 6.26 -3.93
C LEU A 30 1.64 7.28 -4.74
N ARG A 31 1.56 8.58 -4.40
CA ARG A 31 2.37 9.63 -5.04
C ARG A 31 3.88 9.38 -4.89
N ALA A 32 4.30 8.86 -3.74
CA ALA A 32 5.69 8.46 -3.52
C ALA A 32 6.06 7.20 -4.36
N ALA A 33 5.17 6.21 -4.40
CA ALA A 33 5.40 4.96 -5.13
C ALA A 33 5.62 5.16 -6.64
N ILE A 34 4.85 6.06 -7.28
CA ILE A 34 4.96 6.34 -8.71
C ILE A 34 6.24 7.08 -9.12
N GLN A 35 7.05 7.56 -8.15
CA GLN A 35 8.37 8.14 -8.45
C GLN A 35 9.43 7.08 -8.72
N ALA A 36 9.12 5.79 -8.54
CA ALA A 36 10.03 4.72 -8.90
C ALA A 36 10.39 4.80 -10.40
N PRO A 37 11.62 4.46 -10.81
CA PRO A 37 11.95 4.40 -12.22
C PRO A 37 11.15 3.29 -12.92
N SER A 38 10.78 3.53 -14.18
CA SER A 38 10.19 2.52 -15.05
C SER A 38 10.87 2.55 -16.42
N GLY A 39 11.01 1.38 -17.05
CA GLY A 39 11.61 1.28 -18.39
C GLY A 39 10.87 2.20 -19.37
N ALA A 40 11.61 3.02 -20.11
CA ALA A 40 11.05 4.03 -21.02
C ALA A 40 9.93 4.92 -20.40
N ASN A 41 9.99 5.16 -19.08
CA ASN A 41 8.97 5.90 -18.33
C ASN A 41 7.52 5.42 -18.55
N GLN A 42 7.33 4.11 -18.78
CA GLN A 42 6.01 3.55 -19.07
C GLN A 42 5.01 3.67 -17.91
N GLN A 43 5.50 3.80 -16.68
CA GLN A 43 4.69 3.90 -15.45
C GLN A 43 3.56 2.84 -15.41
N PRO A 44 3.86 1.53 -15.57
CA PRO A 44 2.85 0.51 -15.82
C PRO A 44 2.05 0.10 -14.57
N TRP A 45 2.04 0.93 -13.53
CA TRP A 45 1.38 0.64 -12.27
C TRP A 45 -0.11 0.98 -12.34
N ARG A 46 -0.96 0.10 -11.83
CA ARG A 46 -2.37 0.39 -11.57
C ARG A 46 -2.65 0.09 -10.11
N PHE A 47 -3.26 1.04 -9.43
CA PHE A 47 -3.64 0.92 -8.02
C PHE A 47 -5.16 0.93 -7.91
N ILE A 48 -5.71 0.01 -7.12
CA ILE A 48 -7.13 -0.07 -6.80
C ILE A 48 -7.26 0.12 -5.29
N ILE A 49 -7.92 1.19 -4.87
CA ILE A 49 -8.18 1.46 -3.45
C ILE A 49 -9.53 0.83 -3.11
N ILE A 50 -9.51 -0.21 -2.27
CA ILE A 50 -10.72 -0.87 -1.79
C ILE A 50 -11.04 -0.30 -0.41
N THR A 51 -12.16 0.42 -0.30
CA THR A 51 -12.69 0.94 0.96
C THR A 51 -13.84 0.11 1.51
N ASP A 52 -14.63 -0.49 0.61
CA ASP A 52 -15.78 -1.33 0.93
C ASP A 52 -15.38 -2.56 1.78
N PRO A 53 -15.95 -2.74 3.00
CA PRO A 53 -15.62 -3.86 3.87
C PRO A 53 -15.97 -5.24 3.30
N GLU A 54 -17.08 -5.36 2.55
CA GLU A 54 -17.50 -6.62 1.95
C GLU A 54 -16.55 -7.03 0.82
N VAL A 55 -16.12 -6.07 0.00
CA VAL A 55 -15.11 -6.29 -1.04
C VAL A 55 -13.78 -6.70 -0.40
N LYS A 56 -13.34 -6.04 0.68
CA LYS A 56 -12.14 -6.45 1.43
C LYS A 56 -12.25 -7.89 1.95
N ALA A 57 -13.38 -8.26 2.52
CA ALA A 57 -13.62 -9.61 3.03
C ALA A 57 -13.59 -10.66 1.91
N ARG A 58 -14.13 -10.34 0.72
CA ARG A 58 -14.05 -11.20 -0.48
C ARG A 58 -12.60 -11.38 -0.95
N VAL A 59 -11.84 -10.30 -1.08
CA VAL A 59 -10.42 -10.37 -1.48
C VAL A 59 -9.61 -11.21 -0.48
N ARG A 60 -9.82 -10.99 0.83
CA ARG A 60 -9.14 -11.77 1.88
C ARG A 60 -9.38 -13.27 1.74
N ARG A 61 -10.64 -13.70 1.57
CA ARG A 61 -10.96 -15.13 1.38
C ARG A 61 -10.20 -15.73 0.21
N VAL A 62 -10.22 -15.06 -0.95
CA VAL A 62 -9.53 -15.55 -2.16
C VAL A 62 -8.01 -15.64 -2.00
N CYS A 63 -7.40 -14.78 -1.17
CA CYS A 63 -5.95 -14.76 -0.97
C CYS A 63 -5.44 -15.63 0.18
N GLU A 64 -6.30 -16.02 1.13
CA GLU A 64 -5.93 -16.80 2.31
C GLU A 64 -6.43 -18.25 2.28
N GLU A 65 -7.31 -18.60 1.32
CA GLU A 65 -7.61 -20.00 0.93
C GLU A 65 -6.44 -20.60 0.13
#